data_AF-A0A3C2DZR6-F1
#
_entry.id   AF-A0A3C2DZR6-F1
#
_cell.length_a   1.000
_cell.length_b   1.000
_cell.length_c   1.000
_cell.angle_alpha   90.00
_cell.angle_beta   90.00
_cell.angle_gamma   90.00
#
_symmetry.space_group_name_H-M   'P 1'
#
loop_
_entity.id
_entity.type
_entity.pdbx_description
1 polymer ?
#
loop_
_entity_poly.entity_id
_entity_poly.type
_entity_poly.pdbx_seq_one_letter_code
_entity_poly.pdbx_strand_id
1 'polypeptide(L)'
;MSERILILDFGSQVTQLIARRVRESGVYSEIHPCTMDDEAIAAFKPMAVILSGGPSSVTETHTPRAPESVFTLGVPVLGICYGQQTMCAQLGGEVAGSDHREFGRATLEVTDDC
;
A
#
# COMPACT_ATOMS: atom_id res chain seq x y z
N MET A 1 -11.00 8.59 20.41
CA MET A 1 -10.51 8.88 19.05
C MET A 1 -11.03 7.78 18.14
N SER A 2 -11.45 8.08 16.91
CA SER A 2 -11.88 7.05 15.97
C SER A 2 -10.64 6.41 15.35
N GLU A 3 -10.56 5.08 15.34
CA GLU A 3 -9.51 4.33 14.66
C GLU A 3 -9.78 4.39 13.15
N ARG A 4 -8.85 4.97 12.38
CA ARG A 4 -9.04 5.21 10.94
C ARG A 4 -7.83 4.74 10.15
N ILE A 5 -8.09 3.97 9.11
CA ILE A 5 -7.08 3.43 8.19
C ILE A 5 -7.19 4.18 6.86
N LEU A 6 -6.06 4.69 6.38
CA LEU A 6 -5.96 5.27 5.04
C LEU A 6 -5.52 4.18 4.06
N ILE A 7 -6.24 4.00 2.97
CA ILE A 7 -5.86 3.08 1.89
C ILE A 7 -5.52 3.92 0.66
N LEU A 8 -4.26 3.86 0.23
CA LEU A 8 -3.80 4.52 -0.98
C LEU A 8 -3.87 3.57 -2.17
N ASP A 9 -4.65 3.95 -3.17
CA ASP A 9 -4.95 3.11 -4.33
C ASP A 9 -3.97 3.35 -5.49
N PHE A 10 -3.29 2.28 -5.89
CA PHE A 10 -2.42 2.22 -7.07
C PHE A 10 -3.14 1.64 -8.31
N GLY A 11 -4.47 1.53 -8.26
CA GLY A 11 -5.30 1.08 -9.38
C GLY A 11 -5.59 -0.41 -9.38
N SER A 12 -5.49 -1.07 -8.23
CA SER A 12 -5.82 -2.49 -8.12
C SER A 12 -7.33 -2.75 -8.26
N GLN A 13 -7.67 -3.81 -8.99
CA GLN A 13 -9.04 -4.31 -9.13
C GLN A 13 -9.66 -4.74 -7.79
N VAL A 14 -8.83 -4.99 -6.77
CA VAL A 14 -9.26 -5.52 -5.46
C VAL A 14 -9.10 -4.52 -4.31
N THR A 15 -8.77 -3.24 -4.56
CA THR A 15 -8.62 -2.24 -3.48
C THR A 15 -9.88 -2.10 -2.62
N GLN A 16 -11.05 -2.19 -3.23
CA GLN A 16 -12.34 -2.17 -2.52
C GLN A 16 -12.50 -3.36 -1.55
N LEU A 17 -11.90 -4.51 -1.85
CA LEU A 17 -11.91 -5.67 -0.95
C LEU A 17 -11.06 -5.41 0.29
N ILE A 18 -9.93 -4.69 0.17
CA ILE A 18 -9.11 -4.28 1.32
C ILE A 18 -9.96 -3.42 2.26
N ALA A 19 -10.59 -2.36 1.74
CA ALA A 19 -11.43 -1.48 2.55
C ALA A 19 -12.60 -2.23 3.21
N ARG A 20 -13.24 -3.14 2.48
CA ARG A 20 -14.28 -4.01 3.03
C ARG A 20 -13.76 -4.86 4.18
N ARG A 21 -12.60 -5.51 4.04
CA ARG A 21 -12.02 -6.35 5.10
C ARG A 21 -11.67 -5.56 6.35
N VAL A 22 -11.10 -4.37 6.19
CA VAL A 22 -10.83 -3.46 7.33
C VAL A 22 -12.12 -3.08 8.06
N ARG A 23 -13.18 -2.75 7.32
CA ARG A 23 -14.49 -2.41 7.91
C ARG A 23 -15.18 -3.59 8.56
N GLU A 24 -15.05 -4.80 7.99
CA GLU A 24 -15.52 -6.04 8.61
C GLU A 24 -14.83 -6.33 9.95
N SER A 25 -13.60 -5.84 10.15
CA SER A 25 -12.90 -5.86 11.45
C SER A 25 -13.32 -4.76 12.42
N GLY A 26 -14.31 -3.93 12.07
CA GLY A 26 -14.83 -2.87 12.94
C GLY A 26 -14.07 -1.54 12.88
N VAL A 27 -13.11 -1.39 11.98
CA VAL A 27 -12.27 -0.19 11.86
C VAL A 27 -12.72 0.67 10.67
N TYR A 28 -12.76 1.99 10.85
CA TYR A 28 -13.11 2.91 9.76
C TYR A 28 -11.99 2.97 8.72
N SER A 29 -12.34 3.03 7.44
CA SER A 29 -11.37 3.16 6.35
C SER A 29 -11.86 4.03 5.21
N GLU A 30 -10.94 4.78 4.60
CA GLU A 30 -11.15 5.52 3.36
C GLU A 30 -10.15 5.10 2.30
N ILE A 31 -10.61 5.04 1.05
CA ILE A 31 -9.75 4.81 -0.12
C ILE A 31 -9.53 6.15 -0.80
N HIS A 32 -8.27 6.48 -1.03
CA HIS A 32 -7.84 7.66 -1.76
C HIS A 32 -6.83 7.26 -2.85
N PRO A 33 -6.69 8.03 -3.94
CA PRO A 33 -5.65 7.75 -4.94
C PRO A 33 -4.25 7.85 -4.31
N CYS A 34 -3.28 7.10 -4.84
CA CYS A 34 -1.87 7.22 -4.43
C CYS A 34 -1.27 8.63 -4.68
N THR A 35 -1.97 9.50 -5.40
CA THR A 35 -1.61 10.91 -5.62
C THR A 35 -2.24 11.87 -4.62
N MET A 36 -2.83 11.38 -3.52
CA MET A 36 -3.35 12.21 -2.44
C MET A 36 -2.25 13.12 -1.89
N ASP A 37 -2.59 14.38 -1.65
CA ASP A 37 -1.65 15.39 -1.18
C ASP A 37 -1.23 15.18 0.27
N ASP A 38 0.01 15.55 0.60
CA ASP A 38 0.59 15.35 1.92
C ASP A 38 -0.19 16.10 3.03
N GLU A 39 -0.74 17.27 2.71
CA GLU A 39 -1.55 18.05 3.66
C GLU A 39 -2.85 17.32 4.01
N ALA A 40 -3.55 16.77 3.02
CA ALA A 40 -4.76 15.97 3.24
C ALA A 40 -4.44 14.67 4.00
N ILE A 41 -3.31 14.02 3.72
CA ILE A 41 -2.87 12.82 4.46
C ILE A 41 -2.64 13.18 5.94
N ALA A 42 -1.93 14.28 6.21
CA ALA A 42 -1.71 14.76 7.57
C ALA A 42 -3.01 15.16 8.28
N ALA A 43 -3.93 15.81 7.56
CA ALA A 43 -5.25 16.19 8.07
C ALA A 43 -6.15 14.98 8.36
N PHE A 44 -6.02 13.91 7.57
CA PHE A 44 -6.74 12.66 7.77
C PHE A 44 -6.41 12.00 9.12
N LYS A 45 -5.16 12.13 9.59
CA LYS A 45 -4.63 11.55 10.83
C LYS A 45 -4.88 10.03 10.89
N PRO A 46 -4.32 9.25 9.94
CA PRO A 46 -4.48 7.80 9.94
C PRO A 46 -3.77 7.18 11.15
N MET A 47 -4.30 6.06 11.65
CA MET A 47 -3.59 5.20 12.61
C MET A 47 -2.69 4.19 11.93
N ALA A 48 -2.95 3.87 10.66
CA ALA A 48 -2.07 3.12 9.79
C ALA A 48 -2.43 3.41 8.33
N VAL A 49 -1.50 3.12 7.42
CA VAL A 49 -1.66 3.29 5.97
C VAL A 49 -1.51 1.94 5.28
N ILE A 50 -2.38 1.65 4.30
CA ILE A 50 -2.26 0.50 3.41
C ILE A 50 -1.99 1.00 1.99
N LEU A 51 -0.90 0.54 1.39
CA LEU A 51 -0.57 0.77 -0.01
C LEU A 51 -1.13 -0.41 -0.82
N SER A 52 -2.12 -0.16 -1.69
CA SER A 52 -2.74 -1.22 -2.47
C SER A 52 -1.83 -1.78 -3.57
N GLY A 53 -2.25 -2.87 -4.19
CA GLY A 53 -1.64 -3.34 -5.43
C GLY A 53 -1.96 -2.44 -6.62
N GLY A 54 -1.41 -2.76 -7.78
CA GLY A 54 -1.69 -2.06 -9.03
C GLY A 54 -1.30 -2.92 -10.22
N PRO A 55 -1.84 -2.62 -11.42
CA PRO A 55 -1.48 -3.33 -12.66
C PRO A 55 -0.09 -2.93 -13.21
N SER A 56 0.47 -1.84 -12.67
CA SER A 56 1.77 -1.28 -13.07
C SER A 56 2.94 -2.16 -12.62
N SER A 57 4.05 -2.08 -13.34
CA SER A 57 5.34 -2.66 -12.93
C SER A 57 6.26 -1.55 -12.46
N VAL A 58 6.87 -1.67 -11.27
CA VAL A 58 7.78 -0.65 -10.68
C VAL A 58 9.05 -0.39 -11.54
N THR A 59 9.29 -1.21 -12.56
CA THR A 59 10.42 -1.05 -13.49
C THR A 59 10.16 -0.06 -14.65
N GLU A 60 8.95 0.48 -14.79
CA GLU A 60 8.64 1.48 -15.82
C GLU A 60 9.04 2.89 -15.37
N THR A 61 9.52 3.74 -16.29
CA THR A 61 10.15 5.05 -15.99
C THR A 61 9.24 6.05 -15.25
N HIS A 62 7.93 5.83 -15.23
CA HIS A 62 6.92 6.68 -14.60
C HIS A 62 5.93 5.87 -13.76
N THR A 63 6.46 5.13 -12.79
CA THR A 63 5.64 4.32 -11.90
C THR A 63 4.94 5.16 -10.84
N PRO A 64 3.64 4.93 -10.59
CA PRO A 64 2.94 5.48 -9.44
C PRO A 64 3.75 5.29 -8.16
N ARG A 65 3.97 6.38 -7.42
CA ARG A 65 4.72 6.42 -6.16
C ARG A 65 3.79 6.74 -5.00
N ALA A 66 4.12 6.24 -3.81
CA ALA A 66 3.48 6.69 -2.59
C ALA A 66 3.99 8.10 -2.24
N PRO A 67 3.13 8.98 -1.68
CA PRO A 67 3.57 10.26 -1.13
C PRO A 67 4.61 10.03 -0.03
N GLU A 68 5.70 10.81 -0.03
CA GLU A 68 6.82 10.61 0.91
C GLU A 68 6.39 10.77 2.37
N SER A 69 5.38 11.62 2.61
CA SER A 69 4.79 11.81 3.94
C SER A 69 4.37 10.48 4.58
N VAL A 70 3.85 9.53 3.79
CA VAL A 70 3.41 8.22 4.30
C VAL A 70 4.49 7.50 5.10
N PHE A 71 5.74 7.58 4.67
CA PHE A 71 6.86 6.91 5.32
C PHE A 71 7.45 7.68 6.50
N THR A 72 7.05 8.95 6.68
CA THR A 72 7.54 9.84 7.75
C THR A 72 6.48 10.16 8.81
N LEU A 73 5.21 9.75 8.60
CA LEU A 73 4.09 9.96 9.53
C LEU A 73 4.26 9.31 10.91
N GLY A 74 5.17 8.34 11.06
CA GLY A 74 5.37 7.61 12.31
C GLY A 74 4.25 6.63 12.66
N VAL A 75 3.48 6.18 11.65
CA VAL A 75 2.42 5.17 11.80
C VAL A 75 2.76 3.91 11.00
N PRO A 76 2.22 2.73 11.35
CA PRO A 76 2.44 1.51 10.58
C PRO A 76 1.99 1.64 9.11
N VAL A 77 2.79 1.09 8.20
CA VAL A 77 2.50 1.06 6.77
C VAL A 77 2.55 -0.39 6.27
N LEU A 78 1.48 -0.84 5.61
CA LEU A 78 1.41 -2.16 4.96
C LEU A 78 1.41 -2.00 3.44
N GLY A 79 2.39 -2.58 2.76
CA GLY A 79 2.41 -2.66 1.30
C GLY A 79 1.88 -4.00 0.78
N ILE A 80 0.97 -3.98 -0.19
CA ILE A 80 0.42 -5.20 -0.82
C ILE A 80 0.83 -5.23 -2.29
N CYS A 81 1.57 -6.28 -2.69
CA CYS A 81 2.02 -6.47 -4.08
C CYS A 81 2.77 -5.22 -4.61
N TYR A 82 2.19 -4.48 -5.55
CA TYR A 82 2.78 -3.24 -6.06
C TYR A 82 3.09 -2.22 -4.95
N GLY A 83 2.24 -2.11 -3.92
CA GLY A 83 2.49 -1.23 -2.77
C GLY A 83 3.74 -1.65 -1.98
N GLN A 84 4.03 -2.95 -1.89
CA GLN A 84 5.26 -3.47 -1.28
C GLN A 84 6.48 -3.14 -2.15
N GLN A 85 6.38 -3.32 -3.47
CA GLN A 85 7.48 -2.99 -4.40
C GLN A 85 7.80 -1.49 -4.35
N THR A 86 6.77 -0.65 -4.33
CA THR A 86 6.88 0.81 -4.20
C THR A 86 7.59 1.20 -2.90
N MET A 87 7.18 0.60 -1.77
CA MET A 87 7.84 0.79 -0.48
C MET A 87 9.31 0.36 -0.52
N CYS A 88 9.62 -0.81 -1.07
CA CYS A 88 11.00 -1.31 -1.20
C CYS A 88 11.87 -0.32 -1.97
N ALA A 89 11.43 0.10 -3.17
CA ALA A 89 12.18 1.02 -4.02
C ALA A 89 12.35 2.41 -3.41
N GLN A 90 11.32 2.97 -2.75
CA GLN A 90 11.39 4.31 -2.15
C GLN A 90 12.22 4.35 -0.86
N LEU A 91 12.38 3.22 -0.17
CA LEU A 91 13.18 3.11 1.05
C LEU A 91 14.61 2.62 0.80
N GLY A 92 15.07 2.63 -0.45
CA GLY A 92 16.45 2.32 -0.83
C GLY A 92 16.75 0.84 -1.08
N GLY A 93 15.72 -0.01 -1.11
CA GLY A 93 15.83 -1.38 -1.59
C GLY A 93 15.76 -1.46 -3.12
N GLU A 94 15.98 -2.67 -3.64
CA GLU A 94 15.94 -2.95 -5.08
C GLU A 94 14.73 -3.81 -5.43
N VAL A 95 14.11 -3.51 -6.58
CA VAL A 95 13.01 -4.29 -7.15
C VAL A 95 13.45 -4.81 -8.51
N ALA A 96 13.53 -6.14 -8.64
CA ALA A 96 13.84 -6.78 -9.90
C ALA A 96 12.58 -6.91 -10.77
N GLY A 97 12.72 -6.60 -12.06
CA GLY A 97 11.68 -6.87 -13.06
C GLY A 97 11.57 -8.36 -13.36
N SER A 98 10.38 -8.79 -13.76
CA SER A 98 10.12 -10.13 -14.29
C SER A 98 9.20 -10.00 -15.51
N ASP A 99 9.51 -10.74 -16.57
CA ASP A 99 8.64 -10.84 -17.76
C ASP A 99 7.34 -11.60 -17.48
N HIS A 100 7.31 -12.36 -16.38
CA HIS A 100 6.15 -13.14 -15.95
C HIS A 100 5.46 -12.49 -14.75
N ARG A 101 4.15 -12.27 -14.90
CA ARG A 101 3.25 -11.89 -13.80
C ARG A 101 2.62 -13.17 -13.26
N GLU A 102 2.95 -13.54 -12.04
CA GLU A 102 2.38 -14.72 -11.40
C GLU A 102 1.14 -14.35 -10.59
N PHE A 103 0.01 -14.98 -10.93
CA PHE A 103 -1.19 -14.96 -10.12
C PHE A 103 -1.60 -16.41 -9.88
N GLY A 104 -1.43 -16.89 -8.65
CA GLY A 104 -1.64 -18.29 -8.34
C GLY A 104 -1.55 -18.56 -6.84
N ARG A 105 -1.91 -19.78 -6.46
CA ARG A 105 -1.71 -20.25 -5.09
C ARG A 105 -0.25 -20.66 -4.93
N ALA A 106 0.39 -20.13 -3.92
CA ALA A 106 1.72 -20.54 -3.48
C ALA A 106 1.66 -20.92 -1.99
N THR A 107 2.59 -21.76 -1.55
CA THR A 107 2.82 -22.04 -0.13
C THR A 107 3.99 -21.18 0.33
N LEU A 108 3.80 -20.46 1.43
CA LEU A 108 4.83 -19.63 2.05
C LEU A 108 5.28 -20.27 3.36
N GLU A 109 6.58 -20.22 3.63
CA GLU A 109 7.16 -20.50 4.95
C GLU A 109 7.43 -19.17 5.65
N VAL A 110 6.92 -19.01 6.86
CA VAL A 110 7.17 -17.83 7.70
C VAL A 110 8.36 -18.16 8.60
N THR A 111 9.48 -17.47 8.41
CA THR A 111 10.74 -17.79 9.09
C THR A 111 10.91 -17.07 10.43
N ASP A 112 10.31 -15.89 10.58
CA ASP A 112 10.47 -15.02 11.73
C ASP A 112 9.20 -14.18 11.98
N ASP A 113 9.09 -13.62 13.18
CA ASP A 113 8.04 -12.67 13.57
C ASP A 113 8.35 -11.25 13.06
N CYS A 114 7.31 -10.42 12.94
CA CYS A 114 7.40 -9.00 12.56
C CYS A 114 7.66 -8.07 13.76
#